data_AF-A0AAV4DSQ6-F1
#
_entry.id   AF-A0AAV4DSQ6-F1
#
_cell.length_a   1.000
_cell.length_b   1.000
_cell.length_c   1.000
_cell.angle_alpha   90.00
_cell.angle_beta   90.00
_cell.angle_gamma   90.00
#
_symmetry.space_group_name_H-M   'P 1'
#
loop_
_entity.id
_entity.type
_entity.pdbx_description
1 polymer ?
#
loop_
_entity_poly.entity_id
_entity_poly.type
_entity_poly.pdbx_seq_one_letter_code
_entity_poly.pdbx_strand_id
1 'polypeptide(L)'
;MVENLYGDKDIFTTCGQNVLCSRVHTDISSLAPCTHEEANTRMLLHALDSANKGHRRITLCTVDTDVLVLAVSTAVCLADTEIWVAFGTGKHLRYIPAHNITKELGYEKACALPMFHAFTGCDTVSSFAGRGKKTAFDIWKSFDEVTPVFSSLLTDPSTFNDDCMSVLEAYVVLLYDRTCTETTVDSAKKNIFTTKDRSMDNIPPTKAALLQHTKRAIYQGGYVWGQALVRCPVIPSSNTHGWQKSGGQGWQIFWTLLPEAVASCSELLKC
;
A
#
# COMPACT_ATOMS: atom_id res chain seq x y z
N MET A 1 35.01 5.35 28.29
CA MET A 1 35.34 4.75 26.98
C MET A 1 34.58 3.45 26.87
N VAL A 2 33.47 3.43 26.13
CA VAL A 2 32.73 2.20 25.80
C VAL A 2 33.23 1.76 24.43
N GLU A 3 34.44 1.21 24.38
CA GLU A 3 35.00 0.66 23.14
C GLU A 3 34.50 -0.77 22.93
N ASN A 4 33.87 -1.00 21.77
CA ASN A 4 33.68 -2.28 21.08
C ASN A 4 32.92 -3.41 21.80
N LEU A 5 31.66 -3.18 22.15
CA LEU A 5 30.71 -4.27 22.46
C LEU A 5 30.24 -5.08 21.23
N TYR A 6 30.54 -4.64 19.99
CA TYR A 6 29.94 -5.19 18.76
C TYR A 6 30.92 -5.61 17.64
N GLY A 7 32.23 -5.61 17.89
CA GLY A 7 33.25 -5.99 16.90
C GLY A 7 33.32 -5.03 15.69
N ASP A 8 33.52 -5.57 14.48
CA ASP A 8 33.66 -4.81 13.22
C ASP A 8 32.33 -4.25 12.65
N LYS A 9 31.21 -4.41 13.37
CA LYS A 9 29.87 -4.04 12.88
C LYS A 9 29.47 -2.63 13.30
N ASP A 10 28.90 -1.90 12.35
CA ASP A 10 28.20 -0.66 12.62
C ASP A 10 26.73 -0.95 12.93
N ILE A 11 26.28 -0.46 14.08
CA ILE A 11 24.89 -0.58 14.51
C ILE A 11 24.27 0.81 14.42
N PHE A 12 23.20 0.90 13.63
CA PHE A 12 22.38 2.08 13.53
C PHE A 12 21.07 1.82 14.25
N THR A 13 20.74 2.67 15.22
CA THR A 13 19.52 2.57 16.00
C THR A 13 18.72 3.85 15.85
N THR A 14 17.44 3.70 15.57
CA THR A 14 16.52 4.81 15.43
C THR A 14 16.02 5.29 16.79
N CYS A 15 16.08 6.59 17.07
CA CYS A 15 15.61 7.19 18.32
C CYS A 15 14.77 8.45 18.01
N GLY A 16 13.44 8.29 17.98
CA GLY A 16 12.53 9.34 17.52
C GLY A 16 12.86 9.73 16.08
N GLN A 17 13.10 11.02 15.83
CA GLN A 17 13.51 11.52 14.52
C GLN A 17 15.02 11.37 14.23
N ASN A 18 15.83 10.97 15.22
CA ASN A 18 17.27 10.84 15.07
C ASN A 18 17.70 9.39 14.81
N VAL A 19 18.96 9.23 14.38
CA VAL A 19 19.65 7.94 14.28
C VAL A 19 20.92 8.00 15.11
N LEU A 20 21.16 6.96 15.90
CA LEU A 20 22.37 6.76 16.69
C LEU A 20 23.22 5.70 16.01
N CYS A 21 24.55 5.89 15.99
CA CYS A 21 25.49 4.92 15.46
C CYS A 21 26.45 4.44 16.56
N SER A 22 26.83 3.17 16.54
CA SER A 22 27.85 2.63 17.46
C SER A 22 29.24 3.24 17.22
N ARG A 23 29.53 3.72 16.00
CA ARG A 23 30.77 4.43 15.67
C ARG A 23 30.59 5.94 15.71
N VAL A 24 31.49 6.62 16.42
CA VAL A 24 31.38 8.04 16.84
C VAL A 24 31.55 9.05 15.68
N HIS A 25 31.85 8.62 14.46
CA HIS A 25 32.07 9.50 13.30
C HIS A 25 31.40 9.05 12.00
N THR A 26 30.45 8.13 12.09
CA THR A 26 29.72 7.69 10.88
C THR A 26 28.78 8.79 10.41
N ASP A 27 28.82 9.11 9.11
CA ASP A 27 27.87 10.03 8.50
C ASP A 27 26.46 9.41 8.48
N ILE A 28 25.54 10.09 9.16
CA ILE A 28 24.12 9.74 9.29
C ILE A 28 23.21 10.82 8.69
N SER A 29 23.77 11.79 7.97
CA SER A 29 23.02 12.91 7.40
C SER A 29 21.96 12.46 6.41
N SER A 30 22.16 11.35 5.69
CA SER A 30 21.17 10.71 4.82
C SER A 30 19.98 10.09 5.58
N LEU A 31 20.14 9.80 6.88
CA LEU A 31 19.19 9.04 7.70
C LEU A 31 18.47 9.89 8.75
N ALA A 32 19.05 11.02 9.17
CA ALA A 32 18.49 11.90 10.20
C ALA A 32 18.50 13.38 9.78
N PRO A 33 17.50 14.19 10.20
CA PRO A 33 16.30 13.78 10.92
C PRO A 33 15.33 13.04 9.98
N CYS A 34 14.64 12.01 10.46
CA CYS A 34 13.65 11.26 9.68
C CYS A 34 12.27 11.33 10.34
N THR A 35 11.25 11.68 9.57
CA THR A 35 9.88 11.87 10.08
C THR A 35 8.92 10.73 9.73
N HIS A 36 9.46 9.59 9.27
CA HIS A 36 8.66 8.38 9.08
C HIS A 36 8.06 7.95 10.42
N GLU A 37 6.75 7.73 10.44
CA GLU A 37 6.04 7.18 11.59
C GLU A 37 6.25 5.67 11.71
N GLU A 38 6.17 4.95 10.59
CA GLU A 38 6.24 3.49 10.55
C GLU A 38 7.67 2.96 10.32
N ALA A 39 7.98 1.82 10.94
CA ALA A 39 9.27 1.15 10.77
C ALA A 39 9.48 0.60 9.36
N ASN A 40 8.42 0.12 8.70
CA ASN A 40 8.47 -0.51 7.37
C ASN A 40 9.10 0.40 6.29
N THR A 41 8.69 1.67 6.23
CA THR A 41 9.22 2.66 5.29
C THR A 41 10.59 3.14 5.71
N ARG A 42 10.82 3.34 7.02
CA ARG A 42 12.13 3.76 7.53
C ARG A 42 13.22 2.71 7.25
N MET A 43 12.87 1.42 7.29
CA MET A 43 13.77 0.33 6.90
C MET A 43 14.26 0.48 5.44
N LEU A 44 13.40 0.96 4.52
CA LEU A 44 13.81 1.18 3.13
C LEU A 44 14.75 2.36 2.96
N LEU A 45 14.56 3.44 3.74
CA LEU A 45 15.50 4.55 3.77
C LEU A 45 16.91 4.08 4.21
N HIS A 46 16.98 3.19 5.21
CA HIS A 46 18.24 2.56 5.61
C HIS A 46 18.82 1.65 4.51
N ALA A 47 17.97 0.95 3.75
CA ALA A 47 18.43 0.17 2.60
C ALA A 47 19.01 1.08 1.50
N LEU A 48 18.37 2.21 1.21
CA LEU A 48 18.89 3.20 0.26
C LEU A 48 20.24 3.78 0.71
N ASP A 49 20.36 4.19 1.98
CA ASP A 49 21.64 4.68 2.52
C ASP A 49 22.75 3.62 2.39
N SER A 50 22.43 2.37 2.73
CA SER A 50 23.39 1.27 2.61
C SER A 50 23.82 1.05 1.16
N ALA A 51 22.89 1.08 0.22
CA ALA A 51 23.20 0.97 -1.20
C ALA A 51 24.09 2.13 -1.69
N ASN A 52 23.78 3.36 -1.27
CA ASN A 52 24.58 4.55 -1.60
C ASN A 52 25.99 4.50 -1.01
N LYS A 53 26.18 3.82 0.12
CA LYS A 53 27.49 3.53 0.73
C LYS A 53 28.22 2.35 0.08
N GLY A 54 27.68 1.79 -1.01
CA GLY A 54 28.31 0.75 -1.82
C GLY A 54 27.96 -0.68 -1.40
N HIS A 55 27.06 -0.89 -0.44
CA HIS A 55 26.62 -2.23 -0.07
C HIS A 55 25.72 -2.82 -1.17
N ARG A 56 26.14 -3.96 -1.73
CA ARG A 56 25.47 -4.61 -2.87
C ARG A 56 24.50 -5.73 -2.48
N ARG A 57 24.45 -6.11 -1.20
CA ARG A 57 23.48 -7.07 -0.66
C ARG A 57 22.91 -6.52 0.63
N ILE A 58 21.59 -6.37 0.68
CA ILE A 58 20.88 -5.82 1.82
C ILE A 58 19.81 -6.83 2.23
N THR A 59 19.76 -7.14 3.52
CA THR A 59 18.73 -8.03 4.08
C THR A 59 17.80 -7.25 5.00
N LEU A 60 16.51 -7.25 4.68
CA LEU A 60 15.44 -6.72 5.50
C LEU A 60 14.84 -7.86 6.32
N CYS A 61 14.95 -7.79 7.65
CA CYS A 61 14.38 -8.79 8.56
C CYS A 61 12.99 -8.35 9.00
N THR A 62 11.96 -9.15 8.72
CA THR A 62 10.57 -8.77 9.00
C THR A 62 9.64 -9.98 9.09
N VAL A 63 8.50 -9.81 9.74
CA VAL A 63 7.34 -10.72 9.64
C VAL A 63 6.17 -10.07 8.90
N ASP A 64 6.32 -8.81 8.54
CA ASP A 64 5.29 -7.95 7.96
C ASP A 64 5.37 -7.96 6.43
N THR A 65 4.23 -8.25 5.80
CA THR A 65 4.08 -8.34 4.35
C THR A 65 4.24 -6.99 3.67
N ASP A 66 3.92 -5.89 4.35
CA ASP A 66 4.07 -4.54 3.82
C ASP A 66 5.54 -4.25 3.49
N VAL A 67 6.47 -4.69 4.36
CA VAL A 67 7.92 -4.59 4.10
C VAL A 67 8.34 -5.37 2.86
N LEU A 68 7.77 -6.56 2.61
CA LEU A 68 8.08 -7.34 1.40
C LEU A 68 7.60 -6.62 0.13
N VAL A 69 6.37 -6.12 0.14
CA VAL A 69 5.79 -5.35 -0.98
C VAL A 69 6.64 -4.12 -1.29
N LEU A 70 7.00 -3.38 -0.25
CA LEU A 70 7.84 -2.20 -0.31
C LEU A 70 9.26 -2.52 -0.81
N ALA A 71 9.84 -3.65 -0.39
CA ALA A 71 11.15 -4.10 -0.86
C ALA A 71 11.18 -4.42 -2.36
N VAL A 72 10.11 -5.03 -2.89
CA VAL A 72 9.97 -5.33 -4.32
C VAL A 72 9.91 -4.04 -5.15
N SER A 73 9.16 -3.04 -4.70
CA SER A 73 9.11 -1.73 -5.37
C SER A 73 10.46 -1.00 -5.28
N THR A 74 11.08 -1.00 -4.09
CA THR A 74 12.38 -0.34 -3.85
C THR A 74 13.52 -0.95 -4.66
N ALA A 75 13.50 -2.26 -4.90
CA ALA A 75 14.51 -2.93 -5.72
C ALA A 75 14.55 -2.41 -7.17
N VAL A 76 13.47 -1.77 -7.67
CA VAL A 76 13.50 -1.06 -8.96
C VAL A 76 14.47 0.13 -8.90
N CYS A 77 14.44 0.90 -7.82
CA CYS A 77 15.31 2.07 -7.61
C CYS A 77 16.76 1.68 -7.27
N LEU A 78 16.97 0.47 -6.74
CA LEU A 78 18.27 -0.03 -6.29
C LEU A 78 18.81 -1.13 -7.22
N ALA A 79 18.80 -0.87 -8.54
CA ALA A 79 19.02 -1.89 -9.57
C ALA A 79 20.33 -2.69 -9.44
N ASP A 80 21.39 -2.08 -8.89
CA ASP A 80 22.69 -2.74 -8.69
C ASP A 80 22.85 -3.40 -7.30
N THR A 81 21.75 -3.54 -6.54
CA THR A 81 21.76 -4.05 -5.18
C THR A 81 20.77 -5.19 -5.03
N GLU A 82 21.24 -6.33 -4.51
CA GLU A 82 20.36 -7.44 -4.16
C GLU A 82 19.62 -7.13 -2.85
N ILE A 83 18.29 -6.96 -2.97
CA ILE A 83 17.41 -6.84 -1.81
C ILE A 83 16.86 -8.22 -1.45
N TRP A 84 17.16 -8.67 -0.25
CA TRP A 84 16.68 -9.91 0.35
C TRP A 84 15.75 -9.58 1.51
N VAL A 85 14.66 -10.34 1.66
CA VAL A 85 13.76 -10.23 2.81
C VAL A 85 13.85 -11.52 3.61
N ALA A 86 14.45 -11.45 4.80
CA ALA A 86 14.43 -12.51 5.78
C ALA A 86 13.05 -12.48 6.48
N PHE A 87 12.12 -13.25 5.93
CA PHE A 87 10.70 -13.20 6.26
C PHE A 87 10.29 -14.32 7.22
N GLY A 88 9.63 -13.98 8.33
CA GLY A 88 9.16 -14.94 9.34
C GLY A 88 10.13 -15.14 10.50
N THR A 89 9.86 -16.14 11.35
CA THR A 89 10.68 -16.45 12.54
C THR A 89 10.91 -17.95 12.70
N GLY A 90 12.00 -18.32 13.36
CA GLY A 90 12.32 -19.71 13.71
C GLY A 90 12.29 -20.65 12.50
N LYS A 91 11.52 -21.73 12.59
CA LYS A 91 11.38 -22.75 11.53
C LYS A 91 10.68 -22.25 10.26
N HIS A 92 9.99 -21.12 10.33
CA HIS A 92 9.28 -20.52 9.19
C HIS A 92 10.04 -19.37 8.54
N LEU A 93 11.26 -19.07 9.01
CA LEU A 93 12.13 -18.09 8.40
C LEU A 93 12.51 -18.51 6.98
N ARG A 94 12.27 -17.63 6.01
CA ARG A 94 12.64 -17.82 4.60
C ARG A 94 13.28 -16.55 4.06
N TYR A 95 14.23 -16.71 3.15
CA TYR A 95 14.88 -15.60 2.46
C TYR A 95 14.23 -15.40 1.09
N ILE A 96 13.55 -14.28 0.91
CA ILE A 96 12.83 -13.95 -0.31
C ILE A 96 13.66 -12.93 -1.11
N PRO A 97 14.09 -13.25 -2.35
CA PRO A 97 14.84 -12.31 -3.19
C PRO A 97 13.88 -11.31 -3.84
N ALA A 98 13.64 -10.17 -3.19
CA ALA A 98 12.74 -9.12 -3.69
C ALA A 98 13.17 -8.64 -5.10
N HIS A 99 14.47 -8.52 -5.34
CA HIS A 99 15.03 -8.14 -6.64
C HIS A 99 14.72 -9.14 -7.78
N ASN A 100 14.54 -10.43 -7.48
CA ASN A 100 14.11 -11.42 -8.49
C ASN A 100 12.60 -11.31 -8.75
N ILE A 101 11.81 -11.10 -7.70
CA ILE A 101 10.36 -10.84 -7.84
C ILE A 101 10.14 -9.60 -8.72
N THR A 102 10.92 -8.53 -8.52
CA THR A 102 10.88 -7.33 -9.35
C THR A 102 11.11 -7.65 -10.83
N LYS A 103 12.12 -8.47 -11.14
CA LYS A 103 12.43 -8.88 -12.52
C LYS A 103 11.31 -9.74 -13.13
N GLU A 104 10.73 -10.65 -12.36
CA GLU A 104 9.63 -11.52 -12.80
C GLU A 104 8.32 -10.75 -13.01
N LEU A 105 8.02 -9.76 -12.18
CA LEU A 105 6.84 -8.91 -12.30
C LEU A 105 6.93 -7.90 -13.44
N GLY A 106 8.15 -7.51 -13.81
CA GLY A 106 8.41 -6.34 -14.65
C GLY A 106 8.39 -5.04 -13.84
N TYR A 107 9.23 -4.09 -14.26
CA TYR A 107 9.49 -2.87 -13.49
C TYR A 107 8.23 -2.03 -13.23
N GLU A 108 7.32 -1.92 -14.20
CA GLU A 108 6.10 -1.12 -14.06
C GLU A 108 5.18 -1.65 -12.94
N LYS A 109 4.88 -2.96 -12.94
CA LYS A 109 4.07 -3.58 -11.89
C LYS A 109 4.78 -3.65 -10.56
N ALA A 110 6.10 -3.88 -10.56
CA ALA A 110 6.89 -3.86 -9.33
C ALA A 110 6.86 -2.48 -8.67
N CYS A 111 6.99 -1.40 -9.45
CA CYS A 111 6.81 -0.03 -8.97
C CYS A 111 5.41 0.16 -8.39
N ALA A 112 4.35 -0.16 -9.15
CA ALA A 112 2.95 0.03 -8.77
C ALA A 112 2.46 -0.84 -7.60
N LEU A 113 3.22 -1.87 -7.22
CA LEU A 113 2.81 -2.89 -6.26
C LEU A 113 2.36 -2.33 -4.89
N PRO A 114 2.99 -1.30 -4.29
CA PRO A 114 2.51 -0.72 -3.03
C PRO A 114 1.13 -0.08 -3.15
N MET A 115 0.85 0.61 -4.26
CA MET A 115 -0.45 1.22 -4.50
C MET A 115 -1.53 0.16 -4.74
N PHE A 116 -1.23 -0.88 -5.53
CA PHE A 116 -2.09 -2.06 -5.65
C PHE A 116 -2.36 -2.71 -4.29
N HIS A 117 -1.32 -2.85 -3.46
CA HIS A 117 -1.44 -3.49 -2.15
C HIS A 117 -2.32 -2.66 -1.20
N ALA A 118 -2.10 -1.35 -1.11
CA ALA A 118 -2.98 -0.47 -0.34
C ALA A 118 -4.43 -0.51 -0.86
N PHE A 119 -4.63 -0.46 -2.18
CA PHE A 119 -5.96 -0.44 -2.79
C PHE A 119 -6.76 -1.73 -2.56
N THR A 120 -6.09 -2.88 -2.52
CA THR A 120 -6.74 -4.19 -2.36
C THR A 120 -6.76 -4.68 -0.91
N GLY A 121 -6.24 -3.87 0.01
CA GLY A 121 -6.31 -4.05 1.46
C GLY A 121 -4.95 -4.23 2.13
N CYS A 122 -4.70 -3.50 3.21
CA CYS A 122 -3.53 -3.59 4.09
C CYS A 122 -3.97 -3.27 5.53
N ASP A 123 -3.04 -2.99 6.44
CA ASP A 123 -3.37 -2.72 7.84
C ASP A 123 -4.27 -1.48 8.03
N THR A 124 -4.13 -0.47 7.19
CA THR A 124 -4.87 0.81 7.30
C THR A 124 -6.04 0.93 6.32
N VAL A 125 -6.13 0.02 5.34
CA VAL A 125 -7.14 0.05 4.27
C VAL A 125 -7.82 -1.30 4.19
N SER A 126 -9.15 -1.34 4.32
CA SER A 126 -9.91 -2.59 4.31
C SER A 126 -9.76 -3.38 3.00
N SER A 127 -9.83 -4.70 3.05
CA SER A 127 -9.95 -5.51 1.83
C SER A 127 -11.37 -5.46 1.25
N PHE A 128 -11.51 -5.69 -0.05
CA PHE A 128 -12.82 -5.92 -0.67
C PHE A 128 -13.43 -7.24 -0.17
N ALA A 129 -14.70 -7.20 0.25
CA ALA A 129 -15.38 -8.34 0.87
C ALA A 129 -15.39 -9.57 -0.05
N GLY A 130 -14.89 -10.70 0.46
CA GLY A 130 -14.80 -11.97 -0.30
C GLY A 130 -13.74 -11.96 -1.43
N ARG A 131 -12.91 -10.93 -1.56
CA ARG A 131 -11.91 -10.78 -2.63
C ARG A 131 -10.49 -10.78 -2.05
N GLY A 132 -9.86 -11.94 -2.08
CA GLY A 132 -8.46 -12.10 -1.64
C GLY A 132 -7.44 -11.51 -2.62
N LYS A 133 -6.23 -11.26 -2.12
CA LYS A 133 -5.09 -10.71 -2.90
C LYS A 133 -4.75 -11.51 -4.15
N LYS A 134 -4.85 -12.85 -4.08
CA LYS A 134 -4.64 -13.72 -5.24
C LYS A 134 -5.63 -13.39 -6.36
N THR A 135 -6.92 -13.32 -6.04
CA THR A 135 -7.97 -12.97 -7.02
C THR A 135 -7.73 -11.58 -7.59
N ALA A 136 -7.44 -10.59 -6.74
CA ALA A 136 -7.13 -9.23 -7.18
C ALA A 136 -5.92 -9.18 -8.12
N PHE A 137 -4.85 -9.90 -7.78
CA PHE A 137 -3.65 -9.96 -8.61
C PHE A 137 -3.91 -10.65 -9.96
N ASP A 138 -4.73 -11.70 -9.99
CA ASP A 138 -5.14 -12.35 -11.23
C ASP A 138 -5.94 -11.39 -12.14
N ILE A 139 -6.79 -10.54 -11.57
CA ILE A 139 -7.49 -9.50 -12.34
C ILE A 139 -6.50 -8.48 -12.90
N TRP A 140 -5.55 -8.01 -12.08
CA TRP A 140 -4.54 -7.05 -12.52
C TRP A 140 -3.63 -7.62 -13.63
N LYS A 141 -3.44 -8.95 -13.70
CA LYS A 141 -2.77 -9.57 -14.84
C LYS A 141 -3.58 -9.47 -16.14
N SER A 142 -4.91 -9.56 -16.06
CA SER A 142 -5.80 -9.53 -17.22
C SER A 142 -6.29 -8.13 -17.62
N PHE A 143 -6.21 -7.16 -16.70
CA PHE A 143 -6.64 -5.78 -16.89
C PHE A 143 -5.47 -4.86 -16.57
N ASP A 144 -4.58 -4.70 -17.55
CA ASP A 144 -3.30 -4.01 -17.38
C ASP A 144 -3.44 -2.49 -17.40
N GLU A 145 -4.57 -1.98 -17.90
CA GLU A 145 -4.93 -0.56 -17.97
C GLU A 145 -4.94 0.12 -16.58
N VAL A 146 -5.06 -0.65 -15.50
CA VAL A 146 -4.98 -0.12 -14.13
C VAL A 146 -3.54 0.15 -13.67
N THR A 147 -2.53 -0.47 -14.29
CA THR A 147 -1.10 -0.27 -13.97
C THR A 147 -0.69 1.20 -14.02
N PRO A 148 -0.90 1.96 -15.12
CA PRO A 148 -0.52 3.37 -15.16
C PRO A 148 -1.24 4.23 -14.11
N VAL A 149 -2.48 3.89 -13.75
CA VAL A 149 -3.21 4.58 -12.67
C VAL A 149 -2.59 4.29 -11.31
N PHE A 150 -2.24 3.04 -11.00
CA PHE A 150 -1.53 2.73 -9.75
C PHE A 150 -0.16 3.39 -9.69
N SER A 151 0.58 3.42 -10.80
CA SER A 151 1.86 4.12 -10.88
C SER A 151 1.71 5.62 -10.66
N SER A 152 0.75 6.29 -11.32
CA SER A 152 0.56 7.73 -11.16
C SER A 152 0.14 8.10 -9.74
N LEU A 153 -0.77 7.32 -9.14
CA LEU A 153 -1.23 7.54 -7.77
C LEU A 153 -0.15 7.24 -6.71
N LEU A 154 0.79 6.35 -7.01
CA LEU A 154 1.96 6.10 -6.17
C LEU A 154 2.91 7.29 -6.18
N THR A 155 3.22 7.83 -7.37
CA THR A 155 4.26 8.86 -7.56
C THR A 155 3.76 10.26 -7.28
N ASP A 156 2.53 10.56 -7.70
CA ASP A 156 1.89 11.86 -7.53
C ASP A 156 0.40 11.67 -7.21
N PRO A 157 0.07 11.49 -5.92
CA PRO A 157 -1.30 11.36 -5.44
C PRO A 157 -2.25 12.48 -5.87
N SER A 158 -1.73 13.66 -6.21
CA SER A 158 -2.54 14.81 -6.63
C SER A 158 -3.13 14.65 -8.03
N THR A 159 -2.62 13.69 -8.81
CA THR A 159 -3.15 13.33 -10.14
C THR A 159 -4.52 12.65 -10.09
N PHE A 160 -4.99 12.25 -8.91
CA PHE A 160 -6.26 11.57 -8.74
C PHE A 160 -7.44 12.42 -9.26
N ASN A 161 -8.16 11.86 -10.24
CA ASN A 161 -9.28 12.50 -10.92
C ASN A 161 -10.35 11.47 -11.35
N ASP A 162 -11.37 11.92 -12.08
CA ASP A 162 -12.48 11.07 -12.53
C ASP A 162 -12.06 10.01 -13.56
N ASP A 163 -11.01 10.26 -14.35
CA ASP A 163 -10.46 9.27 -15.30
C ASP A 163 -9.80 8.11 -14.53
N CYS A 164 -9.01 8.44 -13.50
CA CYS A 164 -8.45 7.44 -12.59
C CYS A 164 -9.56 6.60 -11.96
N MET A 165 -10.61 7.26 -11.44
CA MET A 165 -11.76 6.57 -10.86
C MET A 165 -12.47 5.66 -11.86
N SER A 166 -12.61 6.05 -13.11
CA SER A 166 -13.26 5.23 -14.14
C SER A 166 -12.53 3.92 -14.38
N VAL A 167 -11.18 3.95 -14.41
CA VAL A 167 -10.35 2.74 -14.54
C VAL A 167 -10.43 1.87 -13.27
N LEU A 168 -10.39 2.50 -12.09
CA LEU A 168 -10.51 1.80 -10.81
C LEU A 168 -11.90 1.15 -10.63
N GLU A 169 -12.97 1.80 -11.09
CA GLU A 169 -14.32 1.22 -11.12
C GLU A 169 -14.34 -0.04 -12.00
N ALA A 170 -13.85 0.05 -13.23
CA ALA A 170 -13.79 -1.11 -14.14
C ALA A 170 -12.99 -2.28 -13.54
N TYR A 171 -11.85 -1.99 -12.92
CA TYR A 171 -11.06 -3.00 -12.20
C TYR A 171 -11.86 -3.66 -11.06
N VAL A 172 -12.59 -2.88 -10.25
CA VAL A 172 -13.43 -3.41 -9.16
C VAL A 172 -14.63 -4.19 -9.70
N VAL A 173 -15.23 -3.78 -10.83
CA VAL A 173 -16.28 -4.59 -11.47
C VAL A 173 -15.74 -5.97 -11.81
N LEU A 174 -14.59 -6.05 -12.49
CA LEU A 174 -13.95 -7.32 -12.86
C LEU A 174 -13.53 -8.15 -11.64
N LEU A 175 -13.17 -7.48 -10.54
CA LEU A 175 -12.86 -8.13 -9.26
C LEU A 175 -14.04 -8.89 -8.69
N TYR A 176 -15.25 -8.34 -8.81
CA TYR A 176 -16.47 -9.00 -8.34
C TYR A 176 -17.04 -9.95 -9.39
N ASP A 177 -16.88 -9.66 -10.67
CA ASP A 177 -17.47 -10.44 -11.75
C ASP A 177 -16.72 -10.28 -13.08
N ARG A 178 -15.84 -11.23 -13.39
CA ARG A 178 -14.97 -11.23 -14.59
C ARG A 178 -15.72 -11.20 -15.91
N THR A 179 -16.99 -11.61 -15.93
CA THR A 179 -17.81 -11.63 -17.15
C THR A 179 -18.74 -10.43 -17.25
N CYS A 180 -18.68 -9.50 -16.29
CA CYS A 180 -19.52 -8.32 -16.30
C CYS A 180 -19.04 -7.36 -17.39
N THR A 181 -19.97 -6.83 -18.18
CA THR A 181 -19.69 -5.87 -19.25
C THR A 181 -19.87 -4.42 -18.81
N GLU A 182 -20.38 -4.21 -17.59
CA GLU A 182 -20.50 -2.87 -17.00
C GLU A 182 -19.11 -2.34 -16.63
N THR A 183 -18.91 -1.03 -16.75
CA THR A 183 -17.64 -0.38 -16.40
C THR A 183 -17.72 0.42 -15.10
N THR A 184 -18.92 0.64 -14.57
CA THR A 184 -19.15 1.35 -13.31
C THR A 184 -19.62 0.40 -12.22
N VAL A 185 -19.24 0.67 -10.97
CA VAL A 185 -19.61 -0.23 -9.86
C VAL A 185 -21.10 -0.18 -9.55
N ASP A 186 -21.76 0.96 -9.73
CA ASP A 186 -23.21 1.08 -9.48
C ASP A 186 -24.04 0.33 -10.53
N SER A 187 -23.69 0.42 -11.82
CA SER A 187 -24.34 -0.37 -12.87
C SER A 187 -24.07 -1.86 -12.70
N ALA A 188 -22.82 -2.24 -12.40
CA ALA A 188 -22.47 -3.64 -12.11
C ALA A 188 -23.21 -4.17 -10.89
N LYS A 189 -23.30 -3.39 -9.82
CA LYS A 189 -24.03 -3.76 -8.60
C LYS A 189 -25.49 -4.07 -8.93
N LYS A 190 -26.18 -3.19 -9.67
CA LYS A 190 -27.56 -3.42 -10.11
C LYS A 190 -27.69 -4.64 -11.00
N ASN A 191 -26.82 -4.77 -12.00
CA ASN A 191 -26.85 -5.87 -12.96
C ASN A 191 -26.65 -7.22 -12.24
N ILE A 192 -25.60 -7.36 -11.45
CA ILE A 192 -25.28 -8.59 -10.72
C ILE A 192 -26.40 -8.95 -9.73
N PHE A 193 -26.95 -7.97 -9.02
CA PHE A 193 -28.05 -8.21 -8.07
C PHE A 193 -29.31 -8.72 -8.77
N THR A 194 -29.69 -8.10 -9.89
CA THR A 194 -30.95 -8.43 -10.60
C THR A 194 -30.87 -9.66 -11.50
N THR A 195 -29.68 -9.99 -12.02
CA THR A 195 -29.53 -11.07 -13.02
C THR A 195 -28.84 -12.32 -12.49
N LYS A 196 -28.05 -12.21 -11.40
CA LYS A 196 -27.22 -13.31 -10.88
C LYS A 196 -27.57 -13.74 -9.44
N ASP A 197 -28.59 -13.13 -8.83
CA ASP A 197 -29.09 -13.45 -7.49
C ASP A 197 -27.99 -13.55 -6.42
N ARG A 198 -27.00 -12.64 -6.49
CA ARG A 198 -25.91 -12.59 -5.51
C ARG A 198 -26.33 -11.80 -4.28
N SER A 199 -25.93 -12.28 -3.10
CA SER A 199 -26.10 -11.55 -1.84
C SER A 199 -25.40 -10.20 -1.85
N MET A 200 -25.87 -9.28 -0.99
CA MET A 200 -25.33 -7.92 -0.87
C MET A 200 -23.83 -7.86 -0.53
N ASP A 201 -23.31 -8.87 0.17
CA ASP A 201 -21.88 -8.96 0.51
C ASP A 201 -21.02 -9.42 -0.69
N ASN A 202 -21.64 -9.96 -1.74
CA ASN A 202 -20.99 -10.55 -2.90
C ASN A 202 -21.13 -9.71 -4.18
N ILE A 203 -21.56 -8.45 -4.05
CA ILE A 203 -21.65 -7.47 -5.15
C ILE A 203 -20.72 -6.28 -4.89
N PRO A 204 -20.34 -5.51 -5.94
CA PRO A 204 -19.47 -4.36 -5.79
C PRO A 204 -19.95 -3.34 -4.74
N PRO A 205 -19.03 -2.56 -4.14
CA PRO A 205 -19.41 -1.38 -3.36
C PRO A 205 -20.13 -0.34 -4.23
N THR A 206 -20.80 0.63 -3.61
CA THR A 206 -21.30 1.79 -4.35
C THR A 206 -20.14 2.68 -4.79
N LYS A 207 -20.33 3.50 -5.83
CA LYS A 207 -19.32 4.48 -6.26
C LYS A 207 -18.90 5.41 -5.14
N ALA A 208 -19.86 5.86 -4.32
CA ALA A 208 -19.60 6.73 -3.17
C ALA A 208 -18.71 6.06 -2.11
N ALA A 209 -18.90 4.76 -1.86
CA ALA A 209 -18.06 4.01 -0.92
C ALA A 209 -16.67 3.72 -1.52
N LEU A 210 -16.62 3.34 -2.80
CA LEU A 210 -15.38 3.10 -3.52
C LEU A 210 -14.51 4.36 -3.59
N LEU A 211 -15.11 5.54 -3.75
CA LEU A 211 -14.37 6.81 -3.75
C LEU A 211 -13.65 7.04 -2.41
N GLN A 212 -14.33 6.83 -1.28
CA GLN A 212 -13.70 7.00 0.04
C GLN A 212 -12.63 5.93 0.29
N HIS A 213 -12.88 4.70 -0.15
CA HIS A 213 -11.90 3.62 -0.14
C HIS A 213 -10.64 3.97 -0.94
N THR A 214 -10.82 4.49 -2.15
CA THR A 214 -9.72 4.92 -3.03
C THR A 214 -8.90 6.02 -2.38
N LYS A 215 -9.54 7.00 -1.75
CA LYS A 215 -8.85 8.07 -1.01
C LYS A 215 -7.99 7.52 0.13
N ARG A 216 -8.48 6.53 0.88
CA ARG A 216 -7.69 5.86 1.93
C ARG A 216 -6.50 5.10 1.35
N ALA A 217 -6.73 4.38 0.25
CA ALA A 217 -5.67 3.69 -0.47
C ALA A 217 -4.59 4.64 -0.98
N ILE A 218 -4.97 5.80 -1.54
CA ILE A 218 -4.03 6.83 -2.01
C ILE A 218 -3.24 7.43 -0.85
N TYR A 219 -3.89 7.61 0.31
CA TYR A 219 -3.21 8.04 1.53
C TYR A 219 -2.08 7.09 1.90
N GLN A 220 -2.37 5.80 2.04
CA GLN A 220 -1.37 4.82 2.41
C GLN A 220 -0.35 4.57 1.28
N GLY A 221 -0.83 4.24 0.09
CA GLY A 221 0.00 3.85 -1.04
C GLY A 221 0.82 5.01 -1.58
N GLY A 222 0.18 6.14 -1.85
CA GLY A 222 0.83 7.30 -2.46
C GLY A 222 1.55 8.19 -1.47
N TYR A 223 0.84 8.74 -0.47
CA TYR A 223 1.44 9.71 0.44
C TYR A 223 2.39 9.07 1.46
N VAL A 224 2.13 7.87 1.97
CA VAL A 224 3.02 7.21 2.95
C VAL A 224 4.07 6.36 2.23
N TRP A 225 3.66 5.38 1.43
CA TRP A 225 4.57 4.41 0.82
C TRP A 225 5.29 4.91 -0.44
N GLY A 226 4.66 5.76 -1.24
CA GLY A 226 5.29 6.39 -2.42
C GLY A 226 6.49 7.28 -2.08
N GLN A 227 6.57 7.72 -0.82
CA GLN A 227 7.68 8.53 -0.28
C GLN A 227 8.63 7.72 0.62
N ALA A 228 8.61 6.38 0.58
CA ALA A 228 9.39 5.53 1.50
C ALA A 228 10.93 5.73 1.43
N LEU A 229 11.43 6.37 0.37
CA LEU A 229 12.85 6.71 0.21
C LEU A 229 13.17 8.18 0.52
N VAL A 230 12.16 8.97 0.90
CA VAL A 230 12.29 10.40 1.23
C VAL A 230 12.33 10.54 2.74
N ARG A 231 13.49 10.90 3.29
CA ARG A 231 13.74 10.98 4.74
C ARG A 231 12.64 11.70 5.56
N CYS A 232 12.07 12.78 5.00
CA CYS A 232 10.99 13.53 5.61
C CYS A 232 9.79 13.62 4.65
N PRO A 233 8.91 12.59 4.61
CA PRO A 233 7.78 12.58 3.69
C PRO A 233 6.77 13.67 4.07
N VAL A 234 6.16 14.29 3.07
CA VAL A 234 5.08 15.27 3.27
C VAL A 234 3.76 14.52 3.26
N ILE A 235 3.19 14.33 4.44
CA ILE A 235 1.95 13.56 4.62
C ILE A 235 0.80 14.53 4.94
N PRO A 236 -0.29 14.55 4.15
CA PRO A 236 -1.44 15.41 4.43
C PRO A 236 -2.24 14.91 5.63
N SER A 237 -3.21 15.73 6.07
CA SER A 237 -4.19 15.29 7.07
C SER A 237 -5.08 14.16 6.51
N SER A 238 -5.34 13.14 7.32
CA SER A 238 -6.23 12.04 6.95
C SER A 238 -7.72 12.44 6.89
N ASN A 239 -8.12 13.60 7.43
CA ASN A 239 -9.52 14.07 7.48
C ASN A 239 -10.19 14.23 6.11
N THR A 240 -9.41 14.38 5.05
CA THR A 240 -9.90 14.53 3.68
C THR A 240 -9.74 13.26 2.84
N HIS A 241 -9.19 12.20 3.44
CA HIS A 241 -8.79 10.98 2.75
C HIS A 241 -9.62 9.76 3.13
N GLY A 242 -10.90 9.96 3.48
CA GLY A 242 -11.82 8.85 3.84
C GLY A 242 -11.79 8.47 5.32
N TRP A 243 -11.28 9.36 6.18
CA TRP A 243 -11.43 9.33 7.63
C TRP A 243 -12.04 10.65 8.12
N GLN A 244 -12.69 10.61 9.27
CA GLN A 244 -13.22 11.78 9.97
C GLN A 244 -12.88 11.73 11.46
N LYS A 245 -12.70 12.89 12.10
CA LYS A 245 -12.57 12.95 13.56
C LYS A 245 -13.95 12.84 14.21
N SER A 246 -14.13 11.83 15.06
CA SER A 246 -15.28 11.79 15.97
C SER A 246 -14.91 12.53 17.24
N GLY A 247 -15.75 13.48 17.68
CA GLY A 247 -15.45 14.48 18.72
C GLY A 247 -14.88 13.91 20.03
N GLY A 248 -13.56 13.74 20.07
CA GLY A 248 -12.78 13.22 21.22
C GLY A 248 -12.40 11.73 21.15
N GLN A 249 -12.89 10.95 20.19
CA GLN A 249 -12.70 9.49 20.12
C GLN A 249 -11.69 9.02 19.05
N GLY A 250 -10.88 9.94 18.53
CA GLY A 250 -9.89 9.65 17.49
C GLY A 250 -10.46 9.61 16.08
N TRP A 251 -9.75 8.95 15.17
CA TRP A 251 -10.11 8.83 13.76
C TRP A 251 -11.09 7.68 13.54
N GLN A 252 -12.15 7.94 12.78
CA GLN A 252 -13.10 6.92 12.33
C GLN A 252 -13.12 6.87 10.80
N ILE A 253 -13.42 5.69 10.25
CA ILE A 253 -13.55 5.52 8.81
C ILE A 253 -14.81 6.25 8.33
N PHE A 254 -14.63 7.11 7.32
CA PHE A 254 -15.73 7.73 6.60
C PHE A 254 -16.08 6.84 5.40
N TRP A 255 -17.12 6.02 5.55
CA TRP A 255 -17.43 4.95 4.61
C TRP A 255 -18.02 5.43 3.29
N THR A 256 -18.98 6.35 3.34
CA THR A 256 -19.74 6.79 2.18
C THR A 256 -20.41 8.15 2.45
N LEU A 257 -20.67 8.90 1.38
CA LEU A 257 -21.50 10.11 1.44
C LEU A 257 -23.01 9.80 1.35
N LEU A 258 -23.37 8.56 1.03
CA LEU A 258 -24.76 8.16 0.93
C LEU A 258 -25.38 7.98 2.33
N PRO A 259 -26.64 8.39 2.53
CA PRO A 259 -27.39 8.05 3.72
C PRO A 259 -27.53 6.53 3.88
N GLU A 260 -27.82 6.10 5.11
CA GLU A 260 -28.16 4.71 5.36
C GLU A 260 -29.36 4.28 4.50
N ALA A 261 -29.35 3.00 4.09
CA ALA A 261 -30.42 2.45 3.25
C ALA A 261 -31.81 2.68 3.88
N VAL A 262 -31.90 2.54 5.20
CA VAL A 262 -33.13 2.77 5.99
C VAL A 262 -33.67 4.19 5.86
N ALA A 263 -32.77 5.17 5.84
CA ALA A 263 -33.14 6.57 5.69
C ALA A 263 -33.57 6.91 4.26
N SER A 264 -33.21 6.07 3.28
CA SER A 264 -33.45 6.32 1.85
C SER A 264 -34.61 5.54 1.27
N CYS A 265 -34.86 4.32 1.77
CA CYS A 265 -35.93 3.44 1.32
C CYS A 265 -36.31 2.51 2.47
N SER A 266 -37.21 2.98 3.32
CA SER A 266 -37.70 2.27 4.50
C SER A 266 -38.39 0.93 4.17
N GLU A 267 -38.87 0.79 2.94
CA GLU A 267 -39.55 -0.39 2.41
C GLU A 267 -38.63 -1.62 2.31
N LEU A 268 -37.31 -1.41 2.16
CA LEU A 268 -36.32 -2.48 2.05
C LEU A 268 -36.00 -3.18 3.38
N LEU A 269 -36.45 -2.65 4.52
CA LEU A 269 -36.24 -3.28 5.84
C LEU A 269 -37.20 -4.45 6.14
N LYS A 270 -38.26 -4.59 5.33
CA LYS A 270 -39.30 -5.61 5.55
C LYS A 270 -39.24 -6.75 4.54
N CYS A 271 -38.22 -6.77 3.68
CA CYS A 271 -38.00 -7.80 2.66
C CYS A 271 -37.15 -8.93 3.22
#